data_AF-A0A3G4WCZ2-F1
#
_entry.id   AF-A0A3G4WCZ2-F1
#
_cell.length_a   1.000
_cell.length_b   1.000
_cell.length_c   1.000
_cell.angle_alpha   90.00
_cell.angle_beta   90.00
_cell.angle_gamma   90.00
#
_symmetry.space_group_name_H-M   'P 1'
#
loop_
_entity.id
_entity.type
_entity.pdbx_description
1 polymer ?
#
loop_
_entity_poly.entity_id
_entity_poly.type
_entity_poly.pdbx_seq_one_letter_code
_entity_poly.pdbx_strand_id
1 'polypeptide(L)'
;MRPDRRAGASLRSALTGEVGDSTRIRWASRFPPKVRTADDHLVVITMGRRFRLDGRPAATVSLLPGGGALSWPDLVAQSDLPAPDLHAPVRFGARNDFLICEG
;
A
#
# COMPACT_ATOMS: atom_id res chain seq x y z
N MET A 1 -20.39 -27.20 -3.40
CA MET A 1 -19.30 -26.23 -3.29
C MET A 1 -19.94 -24.84 -3.28
N ARG A 2 -20.10 -24.21 -2.11
CA ARG A 2 -20.74 -22.88 -2.00
C ARG A 2 -19.64 -21.81 -2.15
N PRO A 3 -19.83 -20.78 -3.00
CA PRO A 3 -18.86 -19.70 -3.08
C PRO A 3 -18.94 -18.90 -1.78
N ASP A 4 -17.80 -18.80 -1.10
CA ASP A 4 -17.67 -18.09 0.17
C ASP A 4 -17.94 -16.60 -0.07
N ARG A 5 -18.94 -16.08 0.64
CA ARG A 5 -19.56 -14.77 0.43
C ARG A 5 -18.98 -13.78 1.45
N ARG A 6 -17.65 -13.73 1.55
CA ARG A 6 -16.91 -12.79 2.41
C ARG A 6 -15.85 -12.07 1.58
N ALA A 7 -15.73 -10.77 1.84
CA ALA A 7 -14.85 -9.81 1.20
C ALA A 7 -15.26 -9.43 -0.23
N GLY A 8 -16.35 -8.67 -0.32
CA GLY A 8 -16.57 -7.73 -1.42
C GLY A 8 -15.57 -6.58 -1.39
N ALA A 9 -14.29 -6.85 -1.16
CA ALA A 9 -13.25 -5.94 -1.61
C ALA A 9 -13.31 -6.01 -3.13
N SER A 10 -13.69 -4.93 -3.81
CA SER A 10 -13.84 -5.01 -5.26
C SER A 10 -12.50 -5.45 -5.85
N LEU A 11 -12.48 -6.53 -6.64
CA LEU A 11 -11.29 -7.00 -7.37
C LEU A 11 -10.58 -5.84 -8.09
N ARG A 12 -11.36 -4.83 -8.47
CA ARG A 12 -10.92 -3.54 -9.02
C ARG A 12 -10.05 -2.73 -8.06
N SER A 13 -10.44 -2.52 -6.79
CA SER A 13 -9.63 -1.76 -5.82
C SER A 13 -8.29 -2.45 -5.56
N ALA A 14 -8.29 -3.78 -5.46
CA ALA A 14 -7.07 -4.58 -5.32
C ALA A 14 -6.11 -4.44 -6.53
N LEU A 15 -6.64 -4.37 -7.76
CA LEU A 15 -5.86 -4.29 -8.99
C LEU A 15 -5.47 -2.86 -9.40
N THR A 16 -6.28 -1.86 -9.01
CA THR A 16 -6.13 -0.47 -9.47
C THR A 16 -5.52 0.44 -8.41
N GLY A 17 -5.62 0.09 -7.12
CA GLY A 17 -5.31 0.96 -5.99
C GLY A 17 -6.24 2.16 -5.86
N GLU A 18 -7.47 2.04 -6.38
CA GLU A 18 -8.56 2.96 -6.02
C GLU A 18 -8.84 2.79 -4.51
N VAL A 19 -8.70 3.88 -3.76
CA VAL A 19 -8.90 3.91 -2.30
C VAL A 19 -9.96 4.96 -1.96
N GLY A 20 -10.79 4.63 -0.97
CA GLY A 20 -11.77 5.52 -0.35
C GLY A 20 -11.75 5.40 1.17
N ASP A 21 -12.66 6.08 1.85
CA ASP A 21 -12.62 6.25 3.31
C ASP A 21 -12.71 4.93 4.10
N SER A 22 -13.31 3.89 3.51
CA SER A 22 -13.39 2.55 4.11
C SER A 22 -12.23 1.63 3.72
N THR A 23 -11.35 2.05 2.80
CA THR A 23 -10.30 1.18 2.28
C THR A 23 -9.21 0.98 3.33
N ARG A 24 -8.81 -0.27 3.49
CA ARG A 24 -7.67 -0.70 4.29
C ARG A 24 -6.54 -1.13 3.37
N ILE A 25 -5.32 -0.72 3.68
CA ILE A 25 -4.13 -0.97 2.88
C ILE A 25 -3.20 -1.83 3.71
N ARG A 26 -2.77 -2.97 3.14
CA ARG A 26 -1.79 -3.86 3.78
C ARG A 26 -0.75 -4.37 2.80
N TRP A 27 0.34 -4.89 3.34
CA TRP A 27 1.30 -5.66 2.55
C TRP A 27 0.64 -6.92 1.97
N ALA A 28 0.91 -7.18 0.69
CA ALA A 28 0.45 -8.39 0.01
C ALA A 28 1.13 -9.65 0.58
N SER A 29 2.39 -9.51 0.97
CA SER A 29 3.18 -10.58 1.60
C SER A 29 2.97 -10.62 3.12
N ARG A 30 2.91 -11.83 3.68
CA ARG A 30 2.97 -12.07 5.14
C ARG A 30 4.29 -11.59 5.74
N PHE A 31 5.34 -11.53 4.93
CA PHE A 31 6.62 -10.93 5.28
C PHE A 31 6.64 -9.52 4.73
N PRO A 32 6.55 -8.48 5.58
CA PRO A 32 6.59 -7.11 5.11
C PRO A 32 7.89 -6.87 4.32
N PRO A 33 7.87 -6.01 3.29
CA PRO A 33 9.05 -5.68 2.52
C PRO A 33 10.17 -5.22 3.42
N LYS A 34 11.40 -5.49 2.98
CA LYS A 34 12.54 -4.73 3.46
C LYS A 34 12.50 -3.36 2.80
N VAL A 35 12.27 -2.34 3.61
CA VAL A 35 12.31 -0.94 3.19
C VAL A 35 13.67 -0.35 3.55
N ARG A 36 14.35 0.27 2.58
CA ARG A 36 15.57 1.04 2.80
C ARG A 36 15.35 2.47 2.33
N THR A 37 15.56 3.43 3.21
CA THR A 37 15.50 4.85 2.87
C THR A 37 16.90 5.37 2.53
N ALA A 38 17.00 6.15 1.46
CA ALA A 38 18.16 6.95 1.09
C ALA A 38 17.67 8.38 0.79
N ASP A 39 18.58 9.36 0.78
CA ASP A 39 18.24 10.80 0.83
C ASP A 39 17.28 11.26 -0.28
N ASP A 40 17.33 10.64 -1.45
CA ASP A 40 16.51 10.99 -2.63
C ASP A 40 15.50 9.89 -3.02
N HIS A 41 15.55 8.71 -2.41
CA HIS A 41 14.73 7.58 -2.82
C HIS A 41 14.53 6.52 -1.73
N LEU A 42 13.42 5.80 -1.81
CA LEU A 42 13.13 4.63 -1.02
C LEU A 42 13.20 3.37 -1.87
N VAL A 43 13.88 2.36 -1.34
CA VAL A 43 13.99 1.04 -1.94
C VAL A 43 13.05 0.08 -1.21
N VAL A 44 12.03 -0.40 -1.91
CA VAL A 44 11.16 -1.49 -1.41
C VAL A 44 11.68 -2.81 -1.97
N ILE A 45 11.98 -3.77 -1.10
CA ILE A 45 12.34 -5.13 -1.49
C ILE A 45 11.27 -6.08 -0.96
N THR A 46 10.47 -6.65 -1.85
CA THR A 46 9.40 -7.60 -1.52
C THR A 46 9.28 -8.64 -2.62
N MET A 47 8.88 -9.86 -2.27
CA MET A 47 8.64 -10.95 -3.24
C MET A 47 9.82 -11.17 -4.22
N GLY A 48 11.06 -10.99 -3.77
CA GLY A 48 12.27 -11.11 -4.61
C GLY A 48 12.50 -9.97 -5.60
N ARG A 49 11.65 -8.94 -5.61
CA ARG A 49 11.74 -7.77 -6.50
C ARG A 49 12.22 -6.53 -5.72
N ARG A 50 12.87 -5.60 -6.42
CA ARG A 50 13.39 -4.34 -5.87
C ARG A 50 12.78 -3.15 -6.62
N PHE A 51 12.15 -2.22 -5.89
CA PHE A 51 11.55 -0.99 -6.43
C PHE A 51 12.29 0.20 -5.88
N ARG A 52 12.57 1.18 -6.76
CA ARG A 52 13.04 2.51 -6.37
C ARG A 52 11.85 3.46 -6.49
N LEU A 53 11.52 4.11 -5.39
CA LEU A 53 10.50 5.15 -5.30
C LEU A 53 11.21 6.46 -4.97
N ASP A 54 10.83 7.57 -5.58
CA ASP A 54 11.42 8.87 -5.25
C ASP A 54 11.12 9.25 -3.79
N GLY A 55 11.91 10.16 -3.22
CA GLY A 55 11.86 10.49 -1.78
C GLY A 55 10.50 10.98 -1.27
N ARG A 56 9.64 11.55 -2.14
CA ARG A 56 8.29 11.99 -1.74
C ARG A 56 7.38 10.81 -1.34
N PRO A 57 7.15 9.79 -2.19
CA PRO A 57 6.37 8.61 -1.81
C PRO A 57 7.01 7.70 -0.73
N ALA A 58 8.26 7.96 -0.31
CA ALA A 58 8.97 7.16 0.68
C ALA A 58 8.27 7.14 2.06
N ALA A 59 7.83 8.31 2.54
CA ALA A 59 7.24 8.45 3.87
C ALA A 59 5.96 7.59 4.03
N THR A 60 5.13 7.54 2.99
CA THR A 60 3.89 6.73 2.95
C THR A 60 4.14 5.25 3.13
N VAL A 61 5.23 4.75 2.52
CA VAL A 61 5.54 3.32 2.49
C VAL A 61 6.11 2.84 3.82
N SER A 62 6.83 3.69 4.56
CA SER A 62 7.28 3.40 5.92
C SER A 62 6.15 3.38 6.97
N LEU A 63 5.02 4.02 6.69
CA LEU A 63 3.87 4.08 7.60
C LEU A 63 3.05 2.78 7.63
N LEU A 64 3.21 1.92 6.62
CA LEU A 64 2.51 0.64 6.60
C LEU A 64 3.12 -0.30 7.64
N PRO A 65 2.39 -0.63 8.72
CA PRO A 65 2.96 -1.41 9.81
C PRO A 65 3.44 -2.76 9.29
N GLY A 66 4.57 -3.22 9.82
CA GLY A 66 5.13 -4.55 9.55
C GLY A 66 4.19 -5.65 10.04
N GLY A 67 3.16 -5.97 9.26
CA GLY A 67 2.24 -7.08 9.51
C GLY A 67 0.77 -6.73 9.68
N GLY A 68 0.34 -5.47 9.55
CA GLY A 68 -1.06 -5.04 9.73
C GLY A 68 -1.67 -4.29 8.54
N ALA A 69 -3.00 -4.18 8.51
CA ALA A 69 -3.75 -3.37 7.56
C ALA A 69 -4.09 -1.99 8.16
N LEU A 70 -3.63 -0.92 7.52
CA LEU A 70 -3.83 0.49 7.90
C LEU A 70 -5.02 1.08 7.11
N SER A 71 -5.93 1.81 7.74
CA SER A 71 -7.02 2.45 6.98
C SER A 71 -6.49 3.63 6.14
N TRP A 72 -7.16 3.95 5.04
CA TRP A 72 -6.81 5.12 4.22
C TRP A 72 -6.87 6.43 5.01
N PRO A 73 -7.91 6.71 5.83
CA PRO A 73 -7.91 7.89 6.70
C PRO A 73 -6.72 7.92 7.66
N ASP A 74 -6.35 6.78 8.26
CA ASP A 74 -5.20 6.71 9.17
C ASP A 74 -3.87 6.94 8.43
N LEU A 75 -3.74 6.42 7.19
CA LEU A 75 -2.57 6.65 6.35
C LEU A 75 -2.41 8.13 5.99
N VAL A 76 -3.52 8.80 5.66
CA VAL A 76 -3.53 10.25 5.39
C VAL A 76 -3.18 11.03 6.65
N ALA A 77 -3.75 10.67 7.81
CA ALA A 77 -3.51 11.37 9.07
C ALA A 77 -2.08 11.19 9.61
N GLN A 78 -1.45 10.04 9.35
CA GLN A 78 -0.08 9.74 9.78
C GLN A 78 0.98 10.21 8.79
N SER A 79 0.58 10.64 7.59
CA SER A 79 1.51 11.12 6.57
C SER A 79 1.57 12.64 6.56
N ASP A 80 2.77 13.19 6.43
CA ASP A 80 2.98 14.62 6.18
C ASP A 80 2.61 15.04 4.75
N LEU A 81 2.01 14.16 3.94
CA LEU A 81 1.67 14.39 2.54
C LEU A 81 0.15 14.58 2.36
N PRO A 82 -0.27 15.46 1.43
CA PRO A 82 -1.67 15.60 1.10
C PRO A 82 -2.21 14.32 0.42
N ALA A 83 -3.48 13.99 0.65
CA ALA A 83 -4.11 12.77 0.12
C ALA A 83 -3.91 12.52 -1.40
N PRO A 84 -3.96 13.53 -2.30
CA PRO A 84 -3.63 13.36 -3.72
C PRO A 84 -2.26 12.73 -3.98
N ASP A 85 -1.26 13.11 -3.20
CA ASP A 85 0.12 12.64 -3.36
C ASP A 85 0.30 11.21 -2.81
N LEU A 86 -0.61 10.78 -1.92
CA LEU A 86 -0.66 9.43 -1.37
C LEU A 86 -1.33 8.41 -2.31
N HIS A 87 -2.20 8.88 -3.22
CA HIS A 87 -2.85 7.97 -4.18
C HIS A 87 -1.84 7.34 -5.15
N ALA A 88 -0.83 8.09 -5.60
CA ALA A 88 0.17 7.57 -6.54
C ALA A 88 0.97 6.37 -6.00
N PRO A 89 1.59 6.44 -4.80
CA PRO A 89 2.31 5.30 -4.24
C PRO A 89 1.38 4.11 -3.90
N VAL A 90 0.16 4.36 -3.44
CA VAL A 90 -0.80 3.27 -3.16
C VAL A 90 -1.22 2.56 -4.45
N ARG A 91 -1.53 3.31 -5.51
CA ARG A 91 -1.80 2.75 -6.86
C ARG A 91 -0.61 1.99 -7.41
N PHE A 92 0.59 2.52 -7.25
CA PHE A 92 1.81 1.82 -7.66
C PHE A 92 1.98 0.50 -6.91
N GLY A 93 1.81 0.51 -5.59
CA GLY A 93 1.92 -0.68 -4.76
C GLY A 93 0.87 -1.74 -5.07
N ALA A 94 -0.38 -1.32 -5.32
CA ALA A 94 -1.47 -2.22 -5.70
C ALA A 94 -1.24 -2.85 -7.09
N ARG A 95 -0.92 -2.03 -8.10
CA ARG A 95 -0.68 -2.50 -9.48
C ARG A 95 0.49 -3.46 -9.64
N ASN A 96 1.39 -3.48 -8.67
CA ASN A 96 2.56 -4.33 -8.71
C ASN A 96 2.52 -5.46 -7.66
N ASP A 97 1.38 -5.67 -7.00
CA ASP A 97 1.15 -6.73 -6.01
C ASP A 97 2.01 -6.61 -4.75
N PHE A 98 2.36 -5.39 -4.34
CA PHE A 98 3.04 -5.15 -3.05
C PHE A 98 2.05 -4.76 -1.98
N LEU A 99 0.99 -4.05 -2.36
CA LEU A 99 -0.09 -3.63 -1.48
C LEU A 99 -1.38 -4.31 -1.89
N ILE A 100 -2.20 -4.63 -0.90
CA ILE A 100 -3.58 -5.02 -1.07
C ILE A 100 -4.44 -3.91 -0.47
N CYS A 101 -5.30 -3.35 -1.31
CA CYS A 101 -6.35 -2.42 -0.91
C CYS A 101 -7.63 -3.22 -0.70
N GLU A 102 -8.07 -3.33 0.55
CA GLU A 102 -9.26 -4.06 1.00
C GLU A 102 -10.37 -3.05 1.27
N GLY A 103 -11.46 -3.09 0.52
CA GLY A 103 -12.56 -2.13 0.64
C GLY A 103 -13.70 -2.41 -0.31
#